data_AF-A0A962GBA0-F1
#
_entry.id   AF-A0A962GBA0-F1
#
_cell.length_a   1.000
_cell.length_b   1.000
_cell.length_c   1.000
_cell.angle_alpha   90.00
_cell.angle_beta   90.00
_cell.angle_gamma   90.00
#
_symmetry.space_group_name_H-M   'P 1'
#
loop_
_entity.id
_entity.type
_entity.pdbx_description
1 polymer ?
#
loop_
_entity_poly.entity_id
_entity_poly.type
_entity_poly.pdbx_seq_one_letter_code
_entity_poly.pdbx_strand_id
1 'polypeptide(L)'
;LDALPASAPRIVVHNKIDLDGQPARRAQLDGETHLWLSARSGEGLPLLIETLKAAVDPAESASGAFTARARHVAALQRAAEGLEAARLALTTQRAGELAAEELRGVQRELGAITGEFSNEDLLGRIFADFCIGK
;
A
#
# COMPACT_ATOMS: atom_id res chain seq x y z
N LEU A 1 -21.02 3.58 -0.32
CA LEU A 1 -20.44 3.32 1.03
C LEU A 1 -20.57 1.84 1.42
N ASP A 2 -21.10 1.00 0.52
CA ASP A 2 -21.55 -0.38 0.77
C ASP A 2 -20.45 -1.46 0.68
N ALA A 3 -19.19 -1.11 0.92
CA ALA A 3 -18.08 -2.06 0.83
C ALA A 3 -17.03 -1.85 1.92
N LEU A 4 -17.44 -1.40 3.12
CA LEU A 4 -16.59 -1.45 4.30
C LEU A 4 -16.95 -2.69 5.13
N PRO A 5 -15.98 -3.52 5.53
CA PRO A 5 -16.24 -4.68 6.34
C PRO A 5 -16.89 -4.25 7.66
N ALA A 6 -17.92 -4.96 8.11
CA ALA A 6 -18.71 -4.62 9.30
C ALA A 6 -17.87 -4.58 10.60
N SER A 7 -16.67 -5.14 10.60
CA SER A 7 -15.71 -5.14 11.70
C SER A 7 -14.72 -3.96 11.69
N ALA A 8 -14.75 -3.08 10.70
CA ALA A 8 -13.84 -1.95 10.64
C ALA A 8 -14.21 -0.90 11.71
N PRO A 9 -13.22 -0.37 12.46
CA PRO A 9 -13.47 0.73 13.39
C PRO A 9 -13.98 1.95 12.62
N ARG A 10 -15.15 2.46 13.02
CA ARG A 10 -15.82 3.60 12.39
C ARG A 10 -15.65 4.86 13.22
N ILE A 11 -15.22 5.94 12.57
CA ILE A 11 -15.14 7.29 13.15
C ILE A 11 -16.03 8.20 12.30
N VAL A 12 -17.00 8.85 12.94
CA VAL A 12 -17.92 9.78 12.28
C VAL A 12 -17.42 11.22 12.45
N VAL A 13 -17.15 11.90 11.34
CA VAL A 13 -16.62 13.27 11.34
C VAL A 13 -17.71 14.27 10.95
N HIS A 14 -18.07 15.12 11.90
CA HIS A 14 -18.92 16.29 11.75
C HIS A 14 -18.04 17.49 11.39
N ASN A 15 -17.93 17.76 10.09
CA ASN A 15 -17.14 18.87 9.59
C ASN A 15 -17.95 20.19 9.58
N LYS A 16 -17.23 21.31 9.52
CA LYS A 16 -17.74 22.69 9.38
C LYS A 16 -18.23 23.35 10.67
N ILE A 17 -17.56 23.07 11.80
CA ILE A 17 -17.90 23.73 13.07
C ILE A 17 -17.74 25.26 13.05
N ASP A 18 -16.98 25.78 12.07
CA ASP A 18 -16.83 27.20 11.82
C ASP A 18 -18.14 27.89 11.38
N LEU A 19 -19.13 27.13 10.92
CA LEU A 19 -20.42 27.66 10.46
C LEU A 19 -21.52 27.57 11.52
N ASP A 20 -21.45 26.60 12.43
CA ASP A 20 -22.44 26.36 13.46
C ASP A 20 -21.99 26.81 14.87
N GLY A 21 -20.74 27.26 14.99
CA GLY A 21 -20.17 27.79 16.23
C GLY A 21 -19.95 26.72 17.31
N GLN A 22 -20.01 25.44 16.95
CA GLN A 22 -19.74 24.38 17.91
C GLN A 22 -18.25 24.27 18.23
N PRO A 23 -17.87 23.93 19.46
CA PRO A 23 -16.46 23.71 19.78
C PRO A 23 -15.97 22.40 19.17
N ALA A 24 -14.70 22.35 18.77
CA ALA A 24 -14.07 21.09 18.41
C ALA A 24 -14.09 20.12 19.60
N ARG A 25 -14.57 18.89 19.37
CA ARG A 25 -14.70 17.88 20.44
C ARG A 25 -14.73 16.46 19.89
N ARG A 26 -14.46 15.52 20.78
CA ARG A 26 -14.73 14.08 20.59
C ARG A 26 -15.82 13.62 21.54
N ALA A 27 -16.71 12.74 21.08
CA ALA A 27 -17.71 12.10 21.91
C ALA A 27 -17.96 10.66 21.45
N GLN A 28 -18.43 9.82 22.38
CA GLN A 28 -18.94 8.49 22.04
C GLN A 28 -20.46 8.56 21.95
N LEU A 29 -21.02 8.17 20.80
CA LEU A 29 -22.47 8.15 20.54
C LEU A 29 -22.83 6.81 19.91
N ASP A 30 -23.84 6.13 20.45
CA ASP A 30 -24.32 4.82 19.94
C ASP A 30 -23.22 3.77 19.74
N GLY A 31 -22.19 3.79 20.60
CA GLY A 31 -21.04 2.89 20.52
C GLY A 31 -19.96 3.33 19.52
N GLU A 32 -20.14 4.46 18.84
CA GLU A 32 -19.23 4.98 17.81
C GLU A 32 -18.52 6.26 18.24
N THR A 33 -17.33 6.48 17.70
CA THR A 33 -16.56 7.69 17.99
C THR A 33 -16.94 8.79 17.00
N HIS A 34 -17.43 9.92 17.53
CA HIS A 34 -17.82 11.10 16.78
C HIS A 34 -16.84 12.24 17.04
N LEU A 35 -16.45 12.96 15.98
CA LEU A 35 -15.54 14.11 16.04
C LEU A 35 -16.16 15.32 15.36
N TRP A 36 -16.09 16.48 16.01
CA TRP A 36 -16.49 17.76 15.46
C TRP A 36 -15.24 18.59 15.17
N LEU A 37 -15.10 19.05 13.93
CA LEU A 37 -13.94 19.79 13.47
C LEU A 37 -14.28 20.75 12.32
N SER A 38 -13.38 21.67 12.03
CA SER A 38 -13.39 22.46 10.80
C SER A 38 -12.15 22.13 9.99
N ALA A 39 -12.35 21.47 8.85
CA ALA A 39 -11.28 21.25 7.89
C ALA A 39 -10.76 22.56 7.28
N ARG A 40 -11.56 23.64 7.34
CA ARG A 40 -11.21 24.95 6.78
C ARG A 40 -10.32 25.76 7.72
N SER A 41 -10.70 25.88 9.00
CA SER A 41 -9.89 26.61 9.98
C SER A 41 -8.77 25.75 10.57
N GLY A 42 -8.87 24.42 10.45
CA GLY A 42 -7.96 23.46 11.05
C GLY A 42 -8.29 23.11 12.50
N GLU A 43 -9.32 23.74 13.08
CA GLU A 43 -9.77 23.46 14.44
C GLU A 43 -10.29 22.03 14.55
N GLY A 44 -9.81 21.26 15.54
CA GLY A 44 -10.19 19.86 15.74
C GLY A 44 -9.46 18.85 14.85
N LEU A 45 -8.64 19.27 13.88
CA LEU A 45 -7.77 18.36 13.12
C LEU A 45 -6.75 17.60 14.00
N PRO A 46 -6.12 18.20 15.04
CA PRO A 46 -5.24 17.46 15.94
C PRO A 46 -5.94 16.29 16.65
N LEU A 47 -7.19 16.49 17.07
CA LEU A 47 -8.02 15.46 17.71
C LEU A 47 -8.33 14.30 16.75
N LEU A 48 -8.56 14.60 15.46
CA LEU A 48 -8.73 13.57 14.44
C LEU A 48 -7.45 12.74 14.26
N ILE A 49 -6.29 13.40 14.19
CA ILE A 49 -5.00 12.72 14.03
C ILE A 49 -4.72 11.81 15.23
N GLU A 50 -4.95 12.28 16.45
CA GLU A 50 -4.79 11.46 17.67
C GLU A 50 -5.74 10.26 17.68
N THR A 51 -6.98 10.47 17.28
CA THR A 51 -8.00 9.40 17.25
C THR A 51 -7.64 8.33 16.22
N LEU A 52 -7.18 8.73 15.04
CA LEU A 52 -6.70 7.80 14.01
C LEU A 52 -5.46 7.03 14.49
N LYS A 53 -4.52 7.70 15.15
CA LYS A 53 -3.33 7.05 15.74
C LYS A 53 -3.69 6.04 16.82
N ALA A 54 -4.73 6.29 17.61
CA ALA A 54 -5.20 5.36 18.62
C ALA A 54 -6.02 4.18 18.04
N ALA A 55 -6.67 4.40 16.89
CA ALA A 55 -7.42 3.37 16.18
C ALA A 55 -6.53 2.40 15.39
N VAL A 56 -5.31 2.83 15.03
CA VAL A 56 -4.30 1.97 14.41
C VAL A 56 -3.42 1.39 15.52
N ASP A 57 -3.38 0.07 15.65
CA ASP A 57 -2.59 -0.61 16.68
C ASP A 57 -1.10 -0.19 16.59
N PRO A 58 -0.50 0.35 17.66
CA PRO A 58 0.92 0.68 17.70
C PRO A 58 1.82 -0.52 17.38
N ALA A 59 1.36 -1.74 17.66
CA ALA A 59 2.11 -2.97 17.33
C ALA A 59 2.21 -3.22 15.81
N GLU A 60 1.24 -2.76 15.01
CA GLU A 60 1.31 -2.84 13.54
C GLU A 60 2.15 -1.72 12.93
N SER A 61 2.14 -0.53 13.55
CA SER A 61 2.83 0.66 13.03
C SER A 61 4.34 0.68 13.31
N ALA A 62 4.80 -0.06 14.32
CA ALA A 62 6.19 -0.05 14.78
C ALA A 62 7.18 -0.77 13.85
N SER A 63 6.71 -1.45 12.80
CA SER A 63 7.60 -2.04 11.82
C SER A 63 7.34 -1.45 10.44
N GLY A 64 8.38 -0.93 9.81
CA GLY A 64 8.42 -0.76 8.34
C GLY A 64 8.14 -2.05 7.56
N ALA A 65 7.79 -3.16 8.25
CA ALA A 65 7.30 -4.38 7.67
C ALA A 65 5.94 -4.24 6.99
N PHE A 66 5.13 -3.19 7.20
CA PHE A 66 3.91 -3.05 6.39
C PHE A 66 4.22 -2.76 4.92
N THR A 67 5.06 -1.75 4.64
CA THR A 67 5.56 -1.47 3.28
C THR A 67 6.48 -2.59 2.77
N ALA A 68 7.23 -3.28 3.64
CA ALA A 68 8.03 -4.45 3.25
C ALA A 68 7.17 -5.69 2.92
N ARG A 69 6.10 -5.97 3.68
CA ARG A 69 5.18 -7.06 3.37
C ARG A 69 4.37 -6.75 2.13
N ALA A 70 3.86 -5.52 1.96
CA ALA A 70 3.10 -5.15 0.77
C ALA A 70 3.94 -5.31 -0.52
N ARG A 71 5.21 -4.88 -0.53
CA ARG A 71 6.09 -5.07 -1.69
C ARG A 71 6.41 -6.55 -1.94
N HIS A 72 6.62 -7.35 -0.89
CA HIS A 72 6.90 -8.79 -1.02
C HIS A 72 5.65 -9.55 -1.51
N VAL A 73 4.47 -9.23 -1.00
CA VAL A 73 3.19 -9.78 -1.47
C VAL A 73 2.99 -9.44 -2.95
N ALA A 74 3.25 -8.20 -3.35
CA ALA A 74 3.16 -7.80 -4.75
C ALA A 74 4.16 -8.55 -5.65
N ALA A 75 5.40 -8.78 -5.19
CA ALA A 75 6.40 -9.55 -5.91
C ALA A 75 6.00 -11.04 -6.04
N LEU A 76 5.45 -11.64 -4.98
CA LEU A 76 4.91 -13.01 -5.00
C LEU A 76 3.71 -13.13 -5.95
N GLN A 77 2.84 -12.13 -6.00
CA GLN A 77 1.70 -12.09 -6.92
C GLN A 77 2.17 -12.12 -8.38
N ARG A 78 3.12 -11.24 -8.74
CA ARG A 78 3.70 -11.20 -10.09
C ARG A 78 4.46 -12.48 -10.45
N ALA A 79 5.18 -13.07 -9.48
CA ALA A 79 5.83 -14.36 -9.66
C ALA A 79 4.83 -15.49 -9.94
N ALA A 80 3.69 -15.50 -9.25
CA ALA A 80 2.63 -16.48 -9.50
C ALA A 80 2.01 -16.32 -10.90
N GLU A 81 1.77 -15.08 -11.34
CA GLU A 81 1.27 -14.78 -12.69
C GLU A 81 2.25 -15.25 -13.78
N GLY A 82 3.55 -14.96 -13.62
CA GLY A 82 4.59 -15.42 -14.54
C GLY A 82 4.74 -16.95 -14.58
N LEU A 83 4.55 -17.64 -13.45
CA LEU A 83 4.55 -19.12 -13.41
C LEU A 83 3.39 -19.71 -14.21
N GLU A 84 2.19 -19.12 -14.11
CA GLU A 84 1.04 -19.55 -14.91
C GLU A 84 1.25 -19.26 -16.41
N ALA A 85 1.84 -18.12 -16.74
CA ALA A 85 2.21 -17.77 -18.12
C ALA A 85 3.24 -18.76 -18.69
N ALA A 86 4.31 -19.06 -17.92
CA ALA A 86 5.31 -20.05 -18.30
C ALA A 86 4.70 -21.45 -18.50
N ARG A 87 3.81 -21.86 -17.60
CA ARG A 87 3.08 -23.13 -17.69
C ARG A 87 2.26 -23.18 -18.98
N LEU A 88 1.49 -22.14 -19.28
CA LEU A 88 0.70 -22.05 -20.52
C LEU A 88 1.58 -22.08 -21.77
N ALA A 89 2.69 -21.35 -21.77
CA ALA A 89 3.66 -21.32 -22.86
C ALA A 89 4.25 -22.71 -23.13
N LEU A 90 4.58 -23.48 -22.08
CA LEU A 90 5.08 -24.85 -22.21
C LEU A 90 4.00 -25.83 -22.66
N THR A 91 2.85 -25.85 -22.00
CA THR A 91 1.87 -26.93 -22.17
C THR A 91 0.98 -26.72 -23.39
N THR A 92 0.63 -25.47 -23.69
CA THR A 92 -0.38 -25.15 -24.72
C THR A 92 0.28 -24.62 -25.98
N GLN A 93 1.28 -23.75 -25.85
CA GLN A 93 1.93 -23.12 -27.00
C GLN A 93 3.19 -23.86 -27.47
N ARG A 94 3.69 -24.81 -26.66
CA ARG A 94 4.96 -25.53 -26.89
C ARG A 94 6.15 -24.58 -27.16
N ALA A 95 6.09 -23.38 -26.57
CA ALA A 95 7.05 -22.31 -26.78
C ALA A 95 8.04 -22.29 -25.61
N GLY A 96 9.07 -23.13 -25.70
CA GLY A 96 10.10 -23.26 -24.65
C GLY A 96 10.88 -21.97 -24.40
N GLU A 97 11.13 -21.17 -25.45
CA GLU A 97 11.83 -19.88 -25.33
C GLU A 97 11.00 -18.84 -24.58
N LEU A 98 9.69 -18.77 -24.86
CA LEU A 98 8.77 -17.88 -24.16
C LEU A 98 8.65 -18.28 -22.68
N ALA A 99 8.50 -19.57 -22.41
CA ALA A 99 8.48 -20.07 -21.04
C ALA A 99 9.77 -19.77 -20.27
N ALA A 100 10.93 -19.83 -20.94
CA ALA A 100 12.21 -19.49 -20.33
C ALA A 100 12.31 -17.98 -20.02
N GLU A 101 11.71 -17.11 -20.82
CA GLU A 101 11.63 -15.67 -20.51
C GLU A 101 10.68 -15.37 -19.35
N GLU A 102 9.51 -16.02 -19.31
CA GLU A 102 8.57 -15.89 -18.19
C GLU A 102 9.22 -16.34 -16.86
N LEU A 103 9.93 -17.48 -16.86
CA LEU A 103 10.66 -17.96 -15.69
C LEU A 103 11.82 -17.04 -15.26
N ARG A 104 12.48 -16.35 -16.21
CA ARG A 104 13.45 -15.30 -15.89
C ARG A 104 12.80 -14.10 -15.21
N GLY A 105 11.60 -13.71 -15.65
CA GLY A 105 10.77 -12.70 -14.98
C GLY A 105 10.43 -13.10 -13.54
N VAL A 106 9.96 -14.33 -13.33
CA VAL A 106 9.66 -14.90 -12.01
C VAL A 106 10.88 -14.86 -11.09
N GLN A 107 12.05 -15.25 -11.60
CA GLN A 107 13.30 -15.23 -10.83
C GLN A 107 13.66 -13.82 -10.36
N ARG A 108 13.52 -12.80 -11.21
CA ARG A 108 13.77 -11.39 -10.85
C ARG A 108 12.83 -10.90 -9.75
N GLU A 109 11.54 -11.21 -9.84
CA GLU A 109 10.55 -10.83 -8.83
C GLU A 109 10.84 -11.48 -7.47
N LEU A 110 11.25 -12.74 -7.46
CA LEU A 110 11.64 -13.44 -6.23
C LEU A 110 12.99 -12.92 -5.68
N GLY A 111 13.96 -12.59 -6.53
CA GLY A 111 15.23 -11.98 -6.13
C GLY A 111 15.09 -10.59 -5.51
N ALA A 112 14.09 -9.82 -5.93
CA ALA A 112 13.76 -8.53 -5.33
C ALA A 112 13.30 -8.65 -3.86
N ILE A 113 12.84 -9.84 -3.42
CA ILE A 113 12.45 -10.11 -2.03
C ILE A 113 13.69 -10.38 -1.16
N THR A 114 14.71 -11.06 -1.70
CA THR A 114 15.95 -11.40 -0.99
C THR A 114 17.01 -10.30 -1.05
N GLY A 115 16.81 -9.29 -1.93
CA GLY A 115 17.74 -8.18 -2.10
C GLY A 115 18.99 -8.53 -2.93
N GLU A 116 18.93 -9.64 -3.69
CA GLU A 116 20.01 -10.00 -4.61
C GLU A 116 20.00 -9.04 -5.81
N PHE A 117 20.90 -8.04 -5.75
CA PHE A 117 21.23 -7.13 -6.84
C PHE A 117 21.81 -7.92 -8.01
N SER A 118 21.15 -7.91 -9.17
CA SER A 118 21.70 -8.47 -10.39
C SER A 118 22.67 -7.49 -11.06
N ASN A 119 23.54 -7.98 -11.93
CA ASN A 119 24.41 -7.13 -12.75
C ASN A 119 23.60 -6.17 -13.66
N GLU A 120 22.37 -6.53 -14.02
CA GLU A 120 21.48 -5.66 -14.80
C GLU A 120 20.98 -4.45 -13.99
N ASP A 121 20.71 -4.65 -12.70
CA ASP A 121 20.31 -3.56 -11.78
C ASP A 121 21.46 -2.56 -11.55
N LEU A 122 22.70 -3.06 -11.51
CA LEU A 122 23.90 -2.23 -11.42
C LEU A 122 24.07 -1.36 -12.68
N LEU A 123 23.88 -1.95 -13.86
CA LEU A 123 23.96 -1.22 -15.13
C LEU A 123 22.83 -0.18 -15.25
N GLY A 124 21.59 -0.52 -14.86
CA GLY A 124 20.46 0.39 -14.86
C GLY A 124 20.69 1.64 -14.01
N ARG A 125 21.35 1.50 -12.85
CA ARG A 125 21.71 2.63 -11.99
C ARG A 125 22.78 3.54 -12.59
N ILE A 126 23.78 2.97 -13.27
CA ILE A 126 24.87 3.73 -13.92
C ILE A 126 24.32 4.61 -15.05
N PHE A 127 23.31 4.15 -15.77
CA PHE A 127 22.72 4.89 -16.89
C PHE A 127 21.53 5.77 -16.50
N ALA A 128 20.93 5.57 -15.33
CA ALA A 128 19.85 6.42 -14.82
C ALA A 128 20.31 7.86 -14.47
N ASP A 129 21.59 8.04 -14.15
CA ASP A 129 22.17 9.36 -13.85
C ASP A 129 22.75 10.08 -15.09
N PHE A 130 22.73 9.46 -16.27
CA PHE A 130 22.98 10.16 -17.51
C PHE A 130 21.68 10.84 -17.97
N CYS A 131 21.59 12.15 -17.76
CA CYS A 131 20.62 12.95 -18.49
C CYS A 131 20.83 12.70 -20.00
N ILE A 132 19.88 12.04 -20.66
CA ILE A 132 19.76 12.10 -22.12
C ILE A 132 19.31 13.53 -22.44
N GLY A 133 20.28 14.44 -22.48
CA GLY A 133 20.12 15.82 -22.87
C GLY A 133 20.55 15.98 -24.33
N LYS A 134 19.54 16.11 -25.20
CA LYS A 134 19.53 16.36 -26.66
C LYS A 134 19.63 15.13 -27.56
#